data_AF-A0AA38KYH8-F1
#
_entry.id   AF-A0AA38KYH8-F1
#
_cell.length_a   1.000
_cell.length_b   1.000
_cell.length_c   1.000
_cell.angle_alpha   90.00
_cell.angle_beta   90.00
_cell.angle_gamma   90.00
#
_symmetry.space_group_name_H-M   'P 1'
#
loop_
_entity.id
_entity.type
_entity.pdbx_description
1 polymer ?
#
loop_
_entity_poly.entity_id
_entity_poly.type
_entity_poly.pdbx_seq_one_letter_code
_entity_poly.pdbx_strand_id
1 'polypeptide(L)'
;MRFPKCSPCHVFIAVLTGSSFASGAAAVPLRDQSSEHDHIQSRDMSMKQDWEEIRQWNSRMSLNQPWIAYDRKCSGYGQNDQFFDTDLTGLRIEPLSHQEQQLGKFNSGIYKILLPSTTGSSDETESDAEESSTHSTDPHHIIKLVDLTKPYASCEPFALRAHQIWFQTGFMAHDSEDGKVVKWGAIQMEEVPGQPLHRFRVWQKAAVAEQKRVLLETRDKLFGIVTAYYRKSRGLLHTDFHSNNVHVKLSIKNKVITVDAVYLLDFGYPGIYETTHIPPDAEFRTWFNLRFDLLWDYAYKDLGEEPPYYMKYVTLVDGKVVEVKGPEMKGKEAEVKGFKTGSDNKRKRPLKSPGRNRKKQRTGA
;
A
#
# COMPACT_ATOMS: atom_id res chain seq x y z
N MET A 1 -58.02 -4.09 -24.61
CA MET A 1 -57.44 -3.42 -23.43
C MET A 1 -56.15 -2.74 -23.88
N ARG A 2 -56.09 -1.41 -23.78
CA ARG A 2 -54.99 -0.58 -24.31
C ARG A 2 -54.13 -0.09 -23.15
N PHE A 3 -52.82 -0.31 -23.22
CA PHE A 3 -51.84 0.25 -22.29
C PHE A 3 -51.45 1.68 -22.71
N PRO A 4 -51.23 2.60 -21.75
CA PRO A 4 -50.87 3.98 -22.07
C PRO A 4 -49.39 4.10 -22.46
N LYS A 5 -49.15 4.94 -23.47
CA LYS A 5 -47.85 5.41 -23.93
C LYS A 5 -47.31 6.45 -22.94
N CYS A 6 -46.04 6.32 -22.53
CA CYS A 6 -45.29 7.42 -21.91
C CYS A 6 -44.24 7.94 -22.90
N SER A 7 -44.19 9.26 -23.04
CA SER A 7 -43.36 10.02 -23.97
C SER A 7 -41.87 10.03 -23.61
N PRO A 8 -40.97 10.15 -24.60
CA PRO A 8 -39.56 10.45 -24.35
C PRO A 8 -39.34 11.97 -24.21
N CYS A 9 -38.75 12.40 -23.09
CA CYS A 9 -38.21 13.74 -22.94
C CYS A 9 -36.84 13.82 -23.63
N HIS A 10 -36.78 14.53 -24.75
CA HIS A 10 -35.54 14.98 -25.37
C HIS A 10 -34.99 16.18 -24.59
N VAL A 11 -33.70 16.15 -24.24
CA VAL A 11 -32.96 17.34 -23.83
C VAL A 11 -31.84 17.55 -24.85
N PHE A 12 -32.01 18.61 -25.62
CA PHE A 12 -31.02 19.18 -26.53
C PHE A 12 -29.91 19.86 -25.72
N ILE A 13 -28.64 19.63 -26.06
CA ILE A 13 -27.56 20.55 -25.72
C ILE A 13 -26.96 21.04 -27.03
N ALA A 14 -27.06 22.35 -27.21
CA ALA A 14 -26.57 23.10 -28.36
C ALA A 14 -25.03 23.18 -28.33
N VAL A 15 -24.43 22.88 -29.48
CA VAL A 15 -23.04 23.17 -29.81
C VAL A 15 -23.01 24.58 -30.39
N LEU A 16 -22.32 25.51 -29.73
CA LEU A 16 -22.01 26.83 -30.30
C LEU A 16 -20.53 26.87 -30.66
N THR A 17 -20.28 27.01 -31.96
CA THR A 17 -18.99 27.29 -32.58
C THR A 17 -18.84 28.78 -32.88
N GLY A 18 -17.60 29.25 -32.82
CA GLY A 18 -17.14 30.53 -33.40
C GLY A 18 -16.61 31.49 -32.33
N SER A 19 -15.62 32.35 -32.57
CA SER A 19 -14.65 32.49 -33.65
C SER A 19 -13.52 33.38 -33.13
N SER A 20 -12.39 33.37 -33.83
CA SER A 20 -11.15 34.12 -33.66
C SER A 20 -11.28 35.60 -33.26
N PHE A 21 -10.37 36.05 -32.38
CA PHE A 21 -9.82 37.42 -32.41
C PHE A 21 -8.32 37.38 -32.09
N ALA A 22 -7.56 38.13 -32.87
CA ALA A 22 -6.13 38.31 -32.74
C ALA A 22 -5.78 39.61 -31.99
N SER A 23 -4.52 39.63 -31.52
CA SER A 23 -3.64 40.76 -31.24
C SER A 23 -3.80 41.56 -29.93
N GLY A 24 -2.70 41.54 -29.15
CA GLY A 24 -2.19 42.72 -28.43
C GLY A 24 -2.04 42.59 -26.92
N ALA A 25 -0.91 42.06 -26.42
CA ALA A 25 -0.37 42.49 -25.12
C ALA A 25 1.10 42.08 -24.94
N ALA A 26 1.83 42.95 -24.26
CA ALA A 26 3.27 43.05 -24.13
C ALA A 26 3.97 41.83 -23.51
N ALA A 27 5.24 41.66 -23.91
CA ALA A 27 6.17 40.70 -23.32
C ALA A 27 6.37 41.00 -21.82
N VAL A 28 5.85 40.09 -20.99
CA VAL A 28 6.17 39.98 -19.57
C VAL A 28 7.43 39.11 -19.46
N PRO A 29 8.48 39.51 -18.72
CA PRO A 29 9.68 38.69 -18.59
C PRO A 29 9.31 37.38 -17.87
N LEU A 30 9.62 36.26 -18.53
CA LEU A 30 9.53 34.90 -17.99
C LEU A 30 10.37 34.83 -16.70
N ARG A 31 9.67 34.81 -15.57
CA ARG A 31 10.26 34.50 -14.27
C ARG A 31 10.48 32.99 -14.24
N ASP A 32 11.73 32.62 -13.98
CA ASP A 32 12.25 31.26 -13.96
C ASP A 32 11.47 30.38 -12.96
N GLN A 33 10.53 29.56 -13.47
CA GLN A 33 9.72 28.61 -12.68
C GLN A 33 10.50 27.33 -12.31
N SER A 34 11.78 27.24 -12.67
CA SER A 34 12.64 26.10 -12.32
C SER A 34 12.84 25.96 -10.80
N SER A 35 12.80 27.05 -10.03
CA SER A 35 13.04 27.02 -8.58
C SER A 35 11.85 26.50 -7.74
N GLU A 36 10.61 26.58 -8.22
CA GLU A 36 9.44 26.02 -7.51
C GLU A 36 9.36 24.50 -7.67
N HIS A 37 9.76 23.96 -8.84
CA HIS A 37 9.78 22.52 -9.08
C HIS A 37 10.85 21.80 -8.23
N ASP A 38 12.03 22.42 -8.07
CA ASP A 38 13.11 21.88 -7.23
C ASP A 38 12.80 21.99 -5.73
N HIS A 39 12.05 23.02 -5.30
CA HIS A 39 11.56 23.12 -3.92
C HIS A 39 10.46 22.12 -3.59
N ILE A 40 9.58 21.77 -4.54
CA ILE A 40 8.56 20.73 -4.34
C ILE A 40 9.21 19.33 -4.31
N GLN A 41 10.17 19.04 -5.21
CA GLN A 41 10.86 17.75 -5.23
C GLN A 41 11.78 17.53 -4.00
N SER A 42 12.49 18.56 -3.54
CA SER A 42 13.34 18.45 -2.34
C SER A 42 12.51 18.26 -1.06
N ARG A 43 11.32 18.87 -0.98
CA ARG A 43 10.39 18.70 0.14
C ARG A 43 9.72 17.31 0.12
N ASP A 44 9.42 16.79 -1.07
CA ASP A 44 8.88 15.43 -1.26
C ASP A 44 9.92 14.33 -0.96
N MET A 45 11.21 14.58 -1.24
CA MET A 45 12.31 13.67 -0.88
C MET A 45 12.65 13.70 0.63
N SER A 46 12.63 14.88 1.25
CA SER A 46 12.79 15.04 2.70
C SER A 46 11.67 14.33 3.47
N MET A 47 10.42 14.44 3.01
CA MET A 47 9.28 13.70 3.58
C MET A 47 9.43 12.19 3.41
N LYS A 48 9.94 11.70 2.27
CA LYS A 48 10.14 10.26 2.02
C LYS A 48 11.19 9.64 2.95
N GLN A 49 12.27 10.37 3.28
CA GLN A 49 13.26 9.90 4.26
C GLN A 49 12.70 9.87 5.69
N ASP A 50 11.96 10.89 6.10
CA ASP A 50 11.26 10.90 7.39
C ASP A 50 10.24 9.75 7.48
N TRP A 51 9.54 9.43 6.40
CA TRP A 51 8.57 8.35 6.34
C TRP A 51 9.18 6.96 6.47
N GLU A 52 10.35 6.73 5.90
CA GLU A 52 11.04 5.45 6.00
C GLU A 52 11.67 5.27 7.39
N GLU A 53 12.19 6.35 8.01
CA GLU A 53 12.60 6.34 9.42
C GLU A 53 11.42 6.16 10.36
N ILE A 54 10.28 6.83 10.13
CA ILE A 54 9.03 6.66 10.89
C ILE A 54 8.48 5.24 10.71
N ARG A 55 8.53 4.66 9.50
CA ARG A 55 8.10 3.27 9.24
C ARG A 55 9.03 2.27 9.94
N GLN A 56 10.35 2.47 9.87
CA GLN A 56 11.34 1.65 10.57
C GLN A 56 11.29 1.84 12.09
N TRP A 57 10.91 3.02 12.57
CA TRP A 57 10.72 3.32 13.98
C TRP A 57 9.40 2.73 14.49
N ASN A 58 8.32 2.81 13.72
CA ASN A 58 7.02 2.23 14.06
C ASN A 58 7.00 0.69 13.95
N SER A 59 7.83 0.10 13.09
CA SER A 59 8.11 -1.34 13.15
C SER A 59 8.95 -1.73 14.37
N ARG A 60 9.59 -0.77 15.05
CA ARG A 60 10.46 -1.00 16.21
C ARG A 60 9.85 -0.65 17.57
N MET A 61 8.95 0.33 17.70
CA MET A 61 8.74 1.00 19.00
C MET A 61 7.34 0.95 19.66
N SER A 62 6.26 0.43 19.07
CA SER A 62 4.95 0.51 19.79
C SER A 62 3.93 -0.60 19.49
N LEU A 63 4.10 -1.36 18.41
CA LEU A 63 3.16 -2.41 18.01
C LEU A 63 3.77 -3.81 18.01
N ASN A 64 5.02 -3.93 18.47
CA ASN A 64 5.68 -5.19 18.72
C ASN A 64 5.07 -5.81 19.98
N GLN A 65 3.99 -6.55 19.78
CA GLN A 65 3.35 -7.30 20.85
C GLN A 65 4.12 -8.61 21.09
N PRO A 66 4.26 -9.06 22.35
CA PRO A 66 4.99 -10.29 22.66
C PRO A 66 4.36 -11.54 22.02
N TRP A 67 3.09 -11.44 21.62
CA TRP A 67 2.38 -12.49 20.90
C TRP A 67 2.59 -12.48 19.39
N ILE A 68 3.30 -11.51 18.81
CA ILE A 68 3.63 -11.48 17.38
C ILE A 68 5.11 -11.82 17.21
N ALA A 69 5.41 -12.88 16.46
CA ALA A 69 6.76 -13.40 16.28
C ALA A 69 7.51 -12.70 15.13
N TYR A 70 7.83 -11.41 15.31
CA TYR A 70 8.52 -10.58 14.31
C TYR A 70 9.94 -11.06 13.96
N ASP A 71 10.58 -11.78 14.88
CA ASP A 71 11.94 -12.31 14.74
C ASP A 71 12.00 -13.62 13.95
N ARG A 72 10.85 -14.25 13.71
CA ARG A 72 10.76 -15.50 12.95
C ARG A 72 10.69 -15.21 11.46
N LYS A 73 11.32 -16.09 10.69
CA LYS A 73 11.07 -16.20 9.25
C LYS A 73 9.60 -16.57 9.05
N CYS A 74 9.00 -16.09 7.95
CA CYS A 74 7.66 -16.54 7.58
C CYS A 74 7.63 -18.08 7.45
N SER A 75 6.47 -18.70 7.67
CA SER A 75 6.35 -20.16 7.65
C SER A 75 6.62 -20.79 6.27
N GLY A 76 6.54 -20.02 5.18
CA GLY A 76 6.91 -20.44 3.83
C GLY A 76 8.39 -20.25 3.47
N TYR A 77 9.23 -19.68 4.34
CA TYR A 77 10.58 -19.28 3.98
C TYR A 77 11.44 -20.48 3.51
N GLY A 78 12.10 -20.32 2.37
CA GLY A 78 13.01 -21.30 1.78
C GLY A 78 12.31 -22.47 1.07
N GLN A 79 10.99 -22.37 0.84
CA GLN A 79 10.19 -23.45 0.24
C GLN A 79 9.81 -23.16 -1.22
N ASN A 80 10.60 -22.36 -1.94
CA ASN A 80 10.29 -21.95 -3.31
C ASN A 80 10.07 -23.15 -4.24
N ASP A 81 10.94 -24.16 -4.18
CA ASP A 81 10.85 -25.36 -5.03
C ASP A 81 9.60 -26.21 -4.72
N GLN A 82 9.00 -26.07 -3.53
CA GLN A 82 7.78 -26.79 -3.15
C GLN A 82 6.51 -26.08 -3.60
N PHE A 83 6.54 -24.75 -3.68
CA PHE A 83 5.38 -23.95 -4.07
C PHE A 83 5.34 -23.64 -5.57
N PHE A 84 6.49 -23.58 -6.24
CA PHE A 84 6.60 -23.15 -7.63
C PHE A 84 7.15 -24.27 -8.53
N ASP A 85 6.54 -25.46 -8.45
CA ASP A 85 6.95 -26.68 -9.16
C ASP A 85 6.26 -26.86 -10.54
N THR A 86 5.15 -26.17 -10.76
CA THR A 86 4.32 -26.29 -11.96
C THR A 86 4.73 -25.27 -13.02
N ASP A 87 4.84 -25.66 -14.30
CA ASP A 87 5.14 -24.72 -15.39
C ASP A 87 3.88 -23.98 -15.85
N LEU A 88 3.87 -22.65 -15.71
CA LEU A 88 2.79 -21.75 -16.12
C LEU A 88 3.18 -20.87 -17.32
N THR A 89 4.31 -21.12 -17.97
CA THR A 89 4.83 -20.31 -19.10
C THR A 89 3.86 -20.23 -20.28
N GLY A 90 2.95 -21.20 -20.44
CA GLY A 90 1.93 -21.19 -21.49
C GLY A 90 0.83 -20.13 -21.31
N LEU A 91 0.71 -19.51 -20.13
CA LEU A 91 -0.31 -18.47 -19.89
C LEU A 91 0.07 -17.17 -20.61
N ARG A 92 -0.88 -16.64 -21.38
CA ARG A 92 -0.76 -15.29 -21.96
C ARG A 92 -1.15 -14.26 -20.93
N ILE A 93 -0.26 -13.32 -20.67
CA ILE A 93 -0.45 -12.30 -19.64
C ILE A 93 -0.13 -10.92 -20.20
N GLU A 94 -0.86 -9.92 -19.73
CA GLU A 94 -0.60 -8.51 -20.03
C GLU A 94 -0.46 -7.70 -18.73
N PRO A 95 0.46 -6.74 -18.65
CA PRO A 95 0.57 -5.91 -17.45
C PRO A 95 -0.77 -5.23 -17.17
N LEU A 96 -1.19 -5.20 -15.90
CA LEU A 96 -2.28 -4.32 -15.49
C LEU A 96 -1.94 -2.87 -15.87
N SER A 97 -2.95 -2.03 -16.11
CA SER A 97 -2.70 -0.63 -16.51
C SER A 97 -1.82 0.07 -15.46
N HIS A 98 -1.04 1.08 -15.86
CA HIS A 98 -0.13 1.78 -14.94
C HIS A 98 -0.81 2.33 -13.67
N GLN A 99 -2.13 2.58 -13.72
CA GLN A 99 -2.89 3.00 -12.53
C GLN A 99 -3.13 1.83 -11.55
N GLU A 100 -3.20 0.60 -12.04
CA GLU A 100 -3.48 -0.63 -11.27
C GLU A 100 -2.20 -1.30 -10.75
N GLN A 101 -1.03 -0.99 -11.30
CA GLN A 101 0.24 -1.57 -10.84
C GLN A 101 0.66 -0.97 -9.49
N GLN A 102 0.40 -1.70 -8.41
CA GLN A 102 1.10 -1.49 -7.14
C GLN A 102 2.44 -2.23 -7.18
N LEU A 103 3.50 -1.52 -7.59
CA LEU A 103 4.85 -2.06 -7.59
C LEU A 103 5.40 -2.05 -6.16
N GLY A 104 5.22 -3.14 -5.43
CA GLY A 104 5.99 -3.43 -4.22
C GLY A 104 7.44 -3.76 -4.59
N LYS A 105 8.40 -3.46 -3.70
CA LYS A 105 9.84 -3.71 -3.93
C LYS A 105 10.19 -5.17 -4.30
N PHE A 106 9.29 -6.11 -4.01
CA PHE A 106 9.47 -7.55 -4.20
C PHE A 106 8.49 -8.16 -5.20
N ASN A 107 7.70 -7.34 -5.87
CA ASN A 107 6.72 -7.74 -6.86
C ASN A 107 7.18 -7.25 -8.24
N SER A 108 7.38 -8.16 -9.18
CA SER A 108 7.81 -7.81 -10.55
C SER A 108 6.65 -7.33 -11.43
N GLY A 109 5.42 -7.40 -10.91
CA GLY A 109 4.22 -6.92 -11.57
C GLY A 109 3.01 -7.80 -11.27
N ILE A 110 1.83 -7.19 -11.46
CA ILE A 110 0.56 -7.90 -11.49
C ILE A 110 0.02 -7.79 -12.92
N TYR A 111 -0.40 -8.91 -13.48
CA TYR A 111 -0.80 -9.04 -14.87
C TYR A 111 -2.19 -9.65 -14.99
N LYS A 112 -2.96 -9.22 -15.98
CA LYS A 112 -4.22 -9.86 -16.38
C LYS A 112 -3.91 -11.10 -17.21
N ILE A 113 -4.65 -12.19 -16.97
CA ILE A 113 -4.57 -13.40 -17.80
C ILE A 113 -5.47 -13.20 -19.02
N LEU A 114 -4.87 -13.26 -20.20
CA LEU A 114 -5.58 -13.21 -21.47
C LEU A 114 -6.13 -14.60 -21.80
N LEU A 115 -7.42 -14.79 -21.55
CA LEU A 115 -8.10 -15.99 -22.03
C LEU A 115 -8.07 -16.01 -23.57
N PRO A 116 -7.83 -17.17 -24.20
CA PRO A 116 -8.00 -17.28 -25.64
C PRO A 116 -9.41 -16.78 -25.95
N SER A 117 -9.52 -15.71 -26.75
CA SER A 117 -10.81 -15.29 -27.26
C SER A 117 -11.41 -16.53 -27.89
N THR A 118 -12.50 -17.05 -27.33
CA THR A 118 -13.30 -18.07 -28.00
C THR A 118 -13.84 -17.39 -29.24
N THR A 119 -13.05 -17.40 -30.31
CA THR A 119 -13.45 -17.06 -31.68
C THR A 119 -14.43 -18.13 -32.11
N GLY A 120 -15.62 -18.08 -31.51
CA GLY A 120 -16.81 -18.63 -32.12
C GLY A 120 -17.03 -17.85 -33.40
N SER A 121 -16.82 -18.54 -34.51
CA SER A 121 -17.38 -18.27 -35.83
C SER A 121 -18.75 -17.58 -35.74
N SER A 122 -18.77 -16.25 -35.70
CA SER A 122 -19.96 -15.45 -35.93
C SER A 122 -19.88 -14.95 -37.35
N ASP A 123 -20.62 -15.61 -38.24
CA ASP A 123 -21.02 -15.07 -39.53
C ASP A 123 -21.49 -13.62 -39.32
N GLU A 124 -20.89 -12.74 -40.10
CA GLU A 124 -21.14 -11.30 -40.12
C GLU A 124 -22.63 -11.04 -40.38
N THR A 125 -23.36 -10.69 -39.32
CA THR A 125 -24.61 -9.96 -39.47
C THR A 125 -24.46 -8.68 -38.67
N GLU A 126 -24.01 -7.63 -39.36
CA GLU A 126 -23.97 -6.26 -38.86
C GLU A 126 -25.40 -5.85 -38.44
N SER A 127 -25.62 -5.75 -37.14
CA SER A 127 -26.76 -5.03 -36.60
C SER A 127 -26.24 -4.06 -35.54
N ASP A 128 -26.44 -2.77 -35.81
CA ASP A 128 -26.20 -1.65 -34.90
C ASP A 128 -26.93 -1.88 -33.57
N ALA A 129 -26.23 -2.41 -32.57
CA ALA A 129 -26.74 -2.60 -31.22
C ALA A 129 -25.85 -1.85 -30.25
N GLU A 130 -26.51 -0.95 -29.50
CA GLU A 130 -25.96 -0.14 -28.42
C GLU A 130 -25.01 -0.92 -27.53
N GLU A 131 -23.91 -0.25 -27.18
CA GLU A 131 -22.80 -0.66 -26.33
C GLU A 131 -23.28 -0.98 -24.90
N SER A 132 -24.03 -2.08 -24.78
CA SER A 132 -24.36 -2.70 -23.51
C SER A 132 -23.10 -3.40 -23.03
N SER A 133 -22.35 -2.73 -22.14
CA SER A 133 -21.28 -3.32 -21.34
C SER A 133 -21.84 -4.44 -20.48
N THR A 134 -22.09 -5.58 -21.13
CA THR A 134 -22.44 -6.83 -20.48
C THR A 134 -21.27 -7.18 -19.58
N HIS A 135 -21.50 -7.02 -18.27
CA HIS A 135 -20.60 -7.51 -17.24
C HIS A 135 -20.34 -8.99 -17.51
N SER A 136 -19.16 -9.29 -18.05
CA SER A 136 -18.61 -10.64 -18.06
C SER A 136 -18.75 -11.20 -16.65
N THR A 137 -19.52 -12.27 -16.51
CA THR A 137 -19.71 -12.95 -15.22
C THR A 137 -18.55 -13.88 -14.88
N ASP A 138 -17.59 -14.02 -15.80
CA ASP A 138 -16.41 -14.84 -15.57
C ASP A 138 -15.45 -14.13 -14.61
N PRO A 139 -14.98 -14.81 -13.55
CA PRO A 139 -14.01 -14.25 -12.63
C PRO A 139 -12.74 -13.88 -13.39
N HIS A 140 -12.42 -12.59 -13.42
CA HIS A 140 -11.14 -12.12 -13.94
C HIS A 140 -10.03 -12.68 -13.04
N HIS A 141 -9.04 -13.30 -13.67
CA HIS A 141 -7.87 -13.83 -12.97
C HIS A 141 -6.66 -12.95 -13.24
N ILE A 142 -5.85 -12.77 -12.20
CA ILE A 142 -4.57 -12.08 -12.27
C ILE A 142 -3.43 -13.05 -11.96
N ILE A 143 -2.23 -12.69 -12.40
CA ILE A 143 -1.00 -13.36 -12.00
C ILE A 143 -0.05 -12.34 -11.37
N LYS A 144 0.52 -12.71 -10.22
CA LYS A 144 1.59 -11.96 -9.54
C LYS A 144 2.91 -12.67 -9.79
N LEU A 145 3.92 -11.95 -10.26
CA LEU A 145 5.26 -12.49 -10.45
C LEU A 145 6.18 -12.15 -9.27
N VAL A 146 6.85 -13.16 -8.73
CA VAL A 146 7.75 -13.06 -7.57
C VAL A 146 9.13 -13.61 -7.87
N ASP A 147 10.16 -12.96 -7.32
CA ASP A 147 11.56 -13.33 -7.53
C ASP A 147 11.94 -14.63 -6.80
N LEU A 148 12.14 -15.73 -7.54
CA LEU A 148 12.52 -17.03 -6.97
C LEU A 148 13.93 -17.06 -6.37
N THR A 149 14.78 -16.08 -6.67
CA THR A 149 16.09 -15.95 -5.99
C THR A 149 15.93 -15.54 -4.53
N LYS A 150 14.75 -15.01 -4.15
CA LYS A 150 14.44 -14.61 -2.78
C LYS A 150 13.83 -15.79 -2.02
N PRO A 151 14.39 -16.18 -0.86
CA PRO A 151 13.87 -17.30 -0.08
C PRO A 151 12.47 -17.03 0.50
N TYR A 152 11.97 -15.80 0.47
CA TYR A 152 10.64 -15.45 0.98
C TYR A 152 9.55 -15.39 -0.11
N ALA A 153 9.85 -15.75 -1.37
CA ALA A 153 8.83 -15.78 -2.44
C ALA A 153 7.66 -16.73 -2.12
N SER A 154 7.94 -17.81 -1.39
CA SER A 154 6.95 -18.80 -0.94
C SER A 154 6.16 -18.38 0.31
N CYS A 155 6.44 -17.23 0.94
CA CYS A 155 5.68 -16.74 2.09
C CYS A 155 4.21 -16.47 1.74
N GLU A 156 3.95 -15.85 0.59
CA GLU A 156 2.61 -15.46 0.18
C GLU A 156 1.72 -16.66 -0.18
N PRO A 157 2.15 -17.61 -1.04
CA PRO A 157 1.41 -18.84 -1.26
C PRO A 157 1.10 -19.62 0.03
N PHE A 158 2.06 -19.64 0.98
CA PHE A 158 1.82 -20.26 2.28
C PHE A 158 0.69 -19.56 3.04
N ALA A 159 0.73 -18.23 3.12
CA ALA A 159 -0.28 -17.45 3.82
C ALA A 159 -1.66 -17.53 3.15
N LEU A 160 -1.73 -17.43 1.82
CA LEU A 160 -2.97 -17.60 1.06
C LEU A 160 -3.62 -18.96 1.35
N ARG A 161 -2.81 -20.05 1.37
CA ARG A 161 -3.27 -21.40 1.73
C ARG A 161 -3.82 -21.46 3.15
N ALA A 162 -3.09 -20.89 4.11
CA ALA A 162 -3.51 -20.87 5.51
C ALA A 162 -4.80 -20.06 5.74
N HIS A 163 -5.06 -19.04 4.91
CA HIS A 163 -6.30 -18.26 4.94
C HIS A 163 -7.43 -18.86 4.08
N GLN A 164 -7.22 -20.01 3.45
CA GLN A 164 -8.17 -20.66 2.54
C GLN A 164 -8.61 -19.75 1.38
N ILE A 165 -7.71 -18.88 0.94
CA ILE A 165 -7.89 -18.07 -0.26
C ILE A 165 -7.49 -18.95 -1.43
N TRP A 166 -8.31 -18.98 -2.48
CA TRP A 166 -8.00 -19.78 -3.67
C TRP A 166 -6.84 -19.14 -4.46
N PHE A 167 -5.91 -19.97 -4.90
CA PHE A 167 -4.81 -19.59 -5.77
C PHE A 167 -4.22 -20.83 -6.46
N GLN A 168 -3.46 -20.59 -7.54
CA GLN A 168 -2.58 -21.58 -8.16
C GLN A 168 -1.15 -21.01 -8.19
N THR A 169 -0.15 -21.85 -7.95
CA THR A 169 1.26 -21.46 -8.06
C THR A 169 2.01 -22.29 -9.09
N GLY A 170 3.08 -21.71 -9.60
CA GLY A 170 4.02 -22.36 -10.49
C GLY A 170 5.18 -21.44 -10.82
N PHE A 171 6.01 -21.79 -11.78
CA PHE A 171 6.99 -20.89 -12.35
C PHE A 171 6.55 -20.42 -13.73
N MET A 172 7.08 -19.29 -14.16
CA MET A 172 6.85 -18.74 -15.49
C MET A 172 8.15 -18.17 -16.03
N ALA A 173 8.53 -18.54 -17.25
CA ALA A 173 9.57 -17.83 -17.98
C ALA A 173 8.99 -16.52 -18.54
N HIS A 174 9.49 -15.38 -18.07
CA HIS A 174 9.03 -14.06 -18.51
C HIS A 174 10.22 -13.10 -18.63
N ASP A 175 10.09 -12.11 -19.51
CA ASP A 175 11.14 -11.12 -19.73
C ASP A 175 11.34 -10.25 -18.48
N SER A 176 12.59 -10.07 -18.07
CA SER A 176 12.99 -9.07 -17.10
C SER A 176 12.95 -7.66 -17.71
N GLU A 177 13.09 -6.62 -16.90
CA GLU A 177 13.24 -5.24 -17.37
C GLU A 177 14.38 -5.07 -18.41
N ASP A 178 15.46 -5.85 -18.29
CA ASP A 178 16.58 -5.85 -19.23
C ASP A 178 16.33 -6.67 -20.53
N GLY A 179 15.11 -7.16 -20.76
CA GLY A 179 14.75 -8.00 -21.90
C GLY A 179 15.33 -9.42 -21.87
N LYS A 180 15.85 -9.89 -20.73
CA LYS A 180 16.31 -11.27 -20.55
C LYS A 180 15.17 -12.15 -20.04
N VAL A 181 15.00 -13.32 -20.64
CA VAL A 181 14.09 -14.33 -20.10
C VAL A 181 14.63 -14.85 -18.77
N VAL A 182 13.86 -14.68 -17.70
CA VAL A 182 14.18 -15.22 -16.36
C VAL A 182 13.02 -16.04 -15.83
N LYS A 183 13.33 -16.97 -14.91
CA LYS A 183 12.34 -17.84 -14.27
C LYS A 183 11.76 -17.14 -13.03
N TRP A 184 10.51 -16.70 -13.12
CA TRP A 184 9.76 -16.11 -12.03
C TRP A 184 8.89 -17.16 -11.33
N GLY A 185 8.56 -16.91 -10.07
CA GLY A 185 7.46 -17.58 -9.39
C GLY A 185 6.18 -16.87 -9.81
N ALA A 186 5.15 -17.62 -10.09
CA ALA A 186 3.87 -17.14 -10.55
C ALA A 186 2.80 -17.55 -9.54
N ILE A 187 2.00 -16.58 -9.10
CA ILE A 187 0.86 -16.79 -8.21
C ILE A 187 -0.39 -16.30 -8.96
N GLN A 188 -1.19 -17.23 -9.47
CA GLN A 188 -2.47 -16.96 -10.09
C GLN A 188 -3.56 -16.90 -9.02
N MET A 189 -4.38 -15.87 -9.06
CA MET A 189 -5.49 -15.66 -8.12
C MET A 189 -6.64 -14.91 -8.80
N GLU A 190 -7.81 -14.91 -8.17
CA GLU A 190 -8.93 -14.08 -8.60
C GLU A 190 -8.59 -12.59 -8.43
N GLU A 191 -9.02 -11.77 -9.39
CA GLU A 191 -8.94 -10.32 -9.28
C GLU A 191 -9.83 -9.84 -8.14
N VAL A 192 -9.23 -9.11 -7.20
CA VAL A 192 -9.97 -8.58 -6.05
C VAL A 192 -10.64 -7.26 -6.44
N PRO A 193 -11.98 -7.16 -6.40
CA PRO A 193 -12.68 -5.97 -6.84
C PRO A 193 -12.45 -4.78 -5.91
N GLY A 194 -12.65 -3.57 -6.44
CA GLY A 194 -12.49 -2.32 -5.71
C GLY A 194 -11.12 -1.68 -5.94
N GLN A 195 -10.80 -0.69 -5.12
CA GLN A 195 -9.53 0.04 -5.20
C GLN A 195 -9.21 0.67 -3.82
N PRO A 196 -7.99 1.16 -3.60
CA PRO A 196 -7.65 1.93 -2.40
C PRO A 196 -8.61 3.09 -2.15
N LEU A 197 -8.98 3.33 -0.89
CA LEU A 197 -10.00 4.34 -0.52
C LEU A 197 -9.67 5.74 -1.07
N HIS A 198 -8.40 6.15 -0.97
CA HIS A 198 -7.92 7.45 -1.42
C HIS A 198 -8.00 7.64 -2.95
N ARG A 199 -8.27 6.60 -3.73
CA ARG A 199 -8.47 6.71 -5.19
C ARG A 199 -9.92 7.00 -5.59
N PHE A 200 -10.87 6.91 -4.65
CA PHE A 200 -12.25 7.25 -4.92
C PHE A 200 -12.47 8.76 -4.94
N ARG A 201 -12.57 9.34 -6.13
CA ARG A 201 -12.93 10.78 -6.32
C ARG A 201 -14.21 11.17 -5.59
N VAL A 202 -15.19 10.26 -5.50
CA VAL A 202 -16.46 10.49 -4.80
C VAL A 202 -16.26 10.65 -3.30
N TRP A 203 -15.32 9.90 -2.71
CA TRP A 203 -14.94 10.05 -1.30
C TRP A 203 -14.11 11.32 -1.11
N GLN A 204 -13.09 11.55 -1.94
CA GLN A 204 -12.24 12.75 -1.88
C GLN A 204 -13.01 14.08 -1.99
N LYS A 205 -14.16 14.10 -2.67
CA LYS A 205 -15.03 15.28 -2.81
C LYS A 205 -16.19 15.35 -1.81
N ALA A 206 -16.38 14.32 -0.99
CA ALA A 206 -17.43 14.31 0.02
C ALA A 206 -17.11 15.31 1.15
N ALA A 207 -18.13 15.69 1.91
CA ALA A 207 -17.93 16.49 3.13
C ALA A 207 -17.04 15.71 4.12
N VAL A 208 -16.20 16.41 4.89
CA VAL A 208 -15.26 15.81 5.86
C VAL A 208 -15.96 14.83 6.81
N ALA A 209 -17.15 15.16 7.29
CA ALA A 209 -17.93 14.28 8.16
C ALA A 209 -18.29 12.94 7.48
N GLU A 210 -18.61 12.96 6.18
CA GLU A 210 -18.91 11.76 5.39
C GLU A 210 -17.63 10.99 5.06
N GLN A 211 -16.53 11.67 4.73
CA GLN A 211 -15.23 11.05 4.50
C GLN A 211 -14.77 10.27 5.74
N LYS A 212 -14.86 10.89 6.91
CA LYS A 212 -14.54 10.29 8.21
C LYS A 212 -15.45 9.11 8.51
N ARG A 213 -16.76 9.23 8.26
CA ARG A 213 -17.70 8.13 8.46
C ARG A 213 -17.33 6.91 7.60
N VAL A 214 -17.03 7.12 6.31
CA VAL A 214 -16.61 6.04 5.38
C VAL A 214 -15.26 5.42 5.80
N LEU A 215 -14.31 6.23 6.28
CA LEU A 215 -13.03 5.75 6.80
C LEU A 215 -13.23 4.85 8.03
N LEU A 216 -14.05 5.28 8.98
CA LEU A 216 -14.35 4.50 10.19
C LEU A 216 -15.13 3.22 9.87
N GLU A 217 -16.07 3.26 8.93
CA GLU A 217 -16.79 2.07 8.46
C GLU A 217 -15.83 1.08 7.78
N THR A 218 -14.88 1.58 6.99
CA THR A 218 -13.81 0.76 6.36
C THR A 218 -12.94 0.11 7.42
N ARG A 219 -12.49 0.88 8.43
CA ARG A 219 -11.71 0.38 9.57
C ARG A 219 -12.42 -0.75 10.29
N ASP A 220 -13.70 -0.57 10.61
CA ASP A 220 -14.46 -1.55 11.39
C ASP A 220 -14.70 -2.85 10.59
N LYS A 221 -14.94 -2.76 9.28
CA LYS A 221 -14.99 -3.93 8.38
C LYS A 221 -13.63 -4.63 8.27
N LEU A 222 -12.55 -3.87 8.11
CA LEU A 222 -11.19 -4.39 8.05
C LEU A 222 -10.80 -5.11 9.35
N PHE A 223 -11.19 -4.58 10.52
CA PHE A 223 -11.00 -5.25 11.81
C PHE A 223 -11.62 -6.65 11.80
N GLY A 224 -12.85 -6.76 11.30
CA GLY A 224 -13.55 -8.04 11.17
C GLY A 224 -12.77 -9.03 10.29
N ILE A 225 -12.24 -8.58 9.15
CA ILE A 225 -11.45 -9.40 8.21
C ILE A 225 -10.15 -9.87 8.86
N VAL A 226 -9.36 -8.95 9.42
CA VAL A 226 -8.07 -9.26 10.05
C VAL A 226 -8.27 -10.21 11.23
N THR A 227 -9.30 -9.98 12.06
CA THR A 227 -9.66 -10.89 13.16
C THR A 227 -10.06 -12.27 12.65
N ALA A 228 -10.85 -12.35 11.58
CA ALA A 228 -11.28 -13.63 11.00
C ALA A 228 -10.10 -14.42 10.44
N TYR A 229 -9.22 -13.77 9.68
CA TYR A 229 -8.00 -14.37 9.14
C TYR A 229 -7.10 -14.89 10.23
N TYR A 230 -6.86 -14.04 11.22
CA TYR A 230 -6.06 -14.37 12.38
C TYR A 230 -6.56 -15.63 13.13
N ARG A 231 -7.87 -15.72 13.37
CA ARG A 231 -8.49 -16.86 14.06
C ARG A 231 -8.53 -18.12 13.19
N LYS A 232 -8.80 -17.98 11.88
CA LYS A 232 -8.90 -19.12 10.95
C LYS A 232 -7.55 -19.76 10.64
N SER A 233 -6.51 -18.95 10.46
CA SER A 233 -5.16 -19.40 10.12
C SER A 233 -4.39 -20.01 11.30
N ARG A 234 -5.03 -20.12 12.47
CA ARG A 234 -4.41 -20.58 13.73
C ARG A 234 -3.16 -19.79 14.10
N GLY A 235 -3.20 -18.46 13.88
CA GLY A 235 -2.14 -17.57 14.34
C GLY A 235 -1.23 -17.01 13.25
N LEU A 236 -1.63 -16.99 11.97
CA LEU A 236 -1.03 -16.06 11.00
C LEU A 236 -1.78 -14.74 11.01
N LEU A 237 -1.06 -13.67 11.31
CA LEU A 237 -1.56 -12.31 11.39
C LEU A 237 -1.07 -11.47 10.22
N HIS A 238 -2.01 -10.87 9.50
CA HIS A 238 -1.70 -9.83 8.52
C HIS A 238 -1.56 -8.48 9.24
N THR A 239 -0.40 -7.85 9.07
CA THR A 239 0.00 -6.63 9.78
C THR A 239 0.27 -5.45 8.86
N ASP A 240 0.22 -5.64 7.55
CA ASP A 240 0.54 -4.63 6.53
C ASP A 240 -0.70 -4.20 5.73
N PHE A 241 -1.76 -3.87 6.46
CA PHE A 241 -3.04 -3.43 5.91
C PHE A 241 -3.09 -1.92 5.67
N HIS A 242 -2.03 -1.34 5.10
CA HIS A 242 -2.01 0.07 4.72
C HIS A 242 -2.96 0.35 3.56
N SER A 243 -3.30 1.62 3.33
CA SER A 243 -4.36 2.02 2.40
C SER A 243 -4.20 1.47 0.96
N ASN A 244 -2.98 1.23 0.48
CA ASN A 244 -2.76 0.57 -0.82
C ASN A 244 -3.04 -0.94 -0.80
N ASN A 245 -2.80 -1.64 0.32
CA ASN A 245 -3.04 -3.08 0.46
C ASN A 245 -4.47 -3.39 0.88
N VAL A 246 -5.38 -2.42 0.80
CA VAL A 246 -6.79 -2.59 1.14
C VAL A 246 -7.64 -2.04 0.01
N HIS A 247 -8.35 -2.94 -0.68
CA HIS A 247 -9.37 -2.55 -1.65
C HIS A 247 -10.70 -2.32 -0.95
N VAL A 248 -11.37 -1.24 -1.33
CA VAL A 248 -12.70 -0.90 -0.85
C VAL A 248 -13.64 -0.89 -2.04
N LYS A 249 -14.85 -1.43 -1.86
CA LYS A 249 -15.96 -1.29 -2.82
C LYS A 249 -16.96 -0.31 -2.24
N LEU A 250 -17.09 0.85 -2.88
CA LEU A 250 -18.07 1.87 -2.51
C LEU A 250 -19.28 1.80 -3.45
N SER A 251 -20.46 2.07 -2.91
CA SER A 251 -21.65 2.39 -3.70
C SER A 251 -22.26 3.71 -3.23
N ILE A 252 -23.09 4.31 -4.09
CA ILE A 252 -23.83 5.53 -3.76
C ILE A 252 -25.31 5.18 -3.76
N LYS A 253 -25.95 5.25 -2.59
CA LYS A 253 -27.38 4.98 -2.41
C LYS A 253 -28.01 6.21 -1.80
N ASN A 254 -29.00 6.80 -2.48
CA ASN A 254 -29.68 8.02 -2.01
C ASN A 254 -28.71 9.18 -1.65
N LYS A 255 -27.67 9.37 -2.48
CA LYS A 255 -26.58 10.37 -2.27
C LYS A 255 -25.70 10.13 -1.03
N VAL A 256 -25.80 8.96 -0.40
CA VAL A 256 -24.93 8.52 0.70
C VAL A 256 -23.92 7.50 0.18
N ILE A 257 -22.65 7.63 0.58
CA ILE A 257 -21.58 6.72 0.18
C ILE A 257 -21.59 5.51 1.13
N THR A 258 -21.80 4.29 0.66
CA THR A 258 -21.78 3.09 1.52
C THR A 258 -20.57 2.22 1.23
N VAL A 259 -19.97 1.62 2.27
CA VAL A 259 -18.89 0.66 2.13
C VAL A 259 -19.49 -0.73 1.93
N ASP A 260 -19.66 -1.17 0.69
CA ASP A 260 -20.24 -2.48 0.40
C ASP A 260 -19.31 -3.60 0.87
N ALA A 261 -18.01 -3.51 0.53
CA ALA A 261 -17.02 -4.51 0.87
C ALA A 261 -15.63 -3.90 1.11
N VAL A 262 -14.83 -4.62 1.89
CA VAL A 262 -13.41 -4.34 2.11
C VAL A 262 -12.66 -5.64 1.83
N TYR A 263 -11.53 -5.54 1.17
CA TYR A 263 -10.68 -6.67 0.83
C TYR A 263 -9.25 -6.36 1.22
N LEU A 264 -8.60 -7.36 1.83
CA LEU A 264 -7.20 -7.28 2.21
C LEU A 264 -6.35 -7.91 1.11
N LEU A 265 -5.32 -7.20 0.68
CA LEU A 265 -4.39 -7.61 -0.37
C LEU A 265 -3.01 -7.90 0.20
N ASP A 266 -2.14 -8.38 -0.68
CA ASP A 266 -0.71 -8.58 -0.48
C ASP A 266 -0.38 -9.41 0.78
N PHE A 267 -0.34 -10.73 0.60
CA PHE A 267 0.01 -11.66 1.68
C PHE A 267 1.52 -11.95 1.72
N GLY A 268 2.31 -11.05 1.13
CA GLY A 268 3.76 -11.12 1.00
C GLY A 268 4.55 -10.86 2.28
N TYR A 269 5.86 -11.06 2.15
CA TYR A 269 6.83 -10.67 3.17
C TYR A 269 7.45 -9.31 2.81
N PRO A 270 7.69 -8.41 3.79
CA PRO A 270 7.25 -8.48 5.19
C PRO A 270 5.81 -7.96 5.32
N GLY A 271 4.92 -8.72 5.96
CA GLY A 271 3.52 -8.30 6.13
C GLY A 271 2.67 -9.29 6.91
N ILE A 272 3.05 -10.57 6.86
CA ILE A 272 2.40 -11.64 7.61
C ILE A 272 3.37 -12.28 8.60
N TYR A 273 2.88 -12.46 9.83
CA TYR A 273 3.67 -12.97 10.95
C TYR A 273 2.91 -14.08 11.68
N GLU A 274 3.66 -15.05 12.20
CA GLU A 274 3.12 -16.00 13.16
C GLU A 274 2.85 -15.30 14.50
N THR A 275 1.87 -15.82 15.24
CA THR A 275 1.59 -15.43 16.61
C THR A 275 1.83 -16.58 17.57
N THR A 276 2.33 -16.28 18.76
CA THR A 276 2.60 -17.30 19.78
C THR A 276 1.33 -17.74 20.53
N HIS A 277 0.32 -16.87 20.61
CA HIS A 277 -0.99 -17.17 21.20
C HIS A 277 -2.07 -16.20 20.70
N ILE A 278 -3.33 -16.49 21.07
CA ILE A 278 -4.50 -15.63 20.84
C ILE A 278 -4.69 -14.62 21.96
N PRO A 279 -4.44 -13.30 21.73
CA PRO A 279 -4.66 -12.29 22.75
C PRO A 279 -6.17 -12.09 22.99
N PRO A 280 -6.58 -11.55 24.14
CA PRO A 280 -7.96 -11.15 24.39
C PRO A 280 -8.46 -10.13 23.35
N ASP A 281 -9.76 -10.16 23.03
CA ASP A 281 -10.37 -9.30 22.01
C ASP A 281 -10.13 -7.80 22.25
N ALA A 282 -10.10 -7.37 23.51
CA ALA A 282 -9.83 -5.98 23.88
C ALA A 282 -8.38 -5.57 23.56
N GLU A 283 -7.42 -6.44 23.83
CA GLU A 283 -6.01 -6.22 23.50
C GLU A 283 -5.81 -6.20 21.98
N PHE A 284 -6.38 -7.18 21.27
CA PHE A 284 -6.28 -7.27 19.80
C PHE A 284 -6.89 -6.05 19.11
N ARG A 285 -8.07 -5.61 19.55
CA ARG A 285 -8.73 -4.41 19.04
C ARG A 285 -7.89 -3.16 19.27
N THR A 286 -7.27 -3.06 20.45
CA THR A 286 -6.41 -1.92 20.77
C THR A 286 -5.19 -1.91 19.85
N TRP A 287 -4.49 -3.03 19.71
CA TRP A 287 -3.38 -3.17 18.75
C TRP A 287 -3.80 -2.83 17.32
N PHE A 288 -4.94 -3.36 16.87
CA PHE A 288 -5.44 -3.11 15.52
C PHE A 288 -5.73 -1.63 15.28
N ASN A 289 -6.42 -0.95 16.20
CA ASN A 289 -6.74 0.47 16.05
C ASN A 289 -5.48 1.32 15.96
N LEU A 290 -4.49 1.05 16.81
CA LEU A 290 -3.20 1.74 16.77
C LEU A 290 -2.46 1.48 15.45
N ARG A 291 -2.45 0.22 14.98
CA ARG A 291 -1.83 -0.15 13.70
C ARG A 291 -2.54 0.48 12.52
N PHE A 292 -3.87 0.53 12.54
CA PHE A 292 -4.68 1.15 11.49
C PHE A 292 -4.37 2.64 11.39
N ASP A 293 -4.43 3.36 12.50
CA ASP A 293 -4.21 4.81 12.52
C ASP A 293 -2.81 5.19 12.04
N LEU A 294 -1.82 4.34 12.34
CA LEU A 294 -0.48 4.45 11.82
C LEU A 294 -0.41 4.24 10.29
N LEU A 295 -0.96 3.12 9.80
CA LEU A 295 -0.84 2.73 8.39
C LEU A 295 -1.73 3.57 7.45
N TRP A 296 -2.69 4.29 8.02
CA TRP A 296 -3.67 5.10 7.30
C TRP A 296 -3.51 6.61 7.52
N ASP A 297 -2.35 7.07 8.02
CA ASP A 297 -2.02 8.50 8.18
C ASP A 297 -2.48 9.36 6.99
N TYR A 298 -2.18 8.94 5.75
CA TYR A 298 -2.51 9.75 4.58
C TYR A 298 -4.02 10.01 4.46
N ALA A 299 -4.86 9.05 4.85
CA ALA A 299 -6.30 9.23 4.86
C ALA A 299 -6.73 10.26 5.93
N TYR A 300 -6.03 10.32 7.07
CA TYR A 300 -6.25 11.35 8.07
C TYR A 300 -5.74 12.73 7.61
N LYS A 301 -4.60 12.79 6.92
CA LYS A 301 -4.11 14.02 6.28
C LYS A 301 -5.10 14.59 5.28
N ASP A 302 -5.73 13.74 4.46
CA ASP A 302 -6.78 14.15 3.51
C ASP A 302 -8.02 14.74 4.23
N LEU A 303 -8.31 14.29 5.46
CA LEU A 303 -9.38 14.83 6.30
C LEU A 303 -9.00 16.17 6.95
N GLY A 304 -7.73 16.57 6.93
CA GLY A 304 -7.20 17.66 7.74
C GLY A 304 -7.23 17.35 9.25
N GLU A 305 -7.21 16.06 9.62
CA GLU A 305 -7.21 15.59 11.00
C GLU A 305 -5.89 14.89 11.34
N GLU A 306 -5.49 14.91 12.61
CA GLU A 306 -4.43 14.03 13.10
C GLU A 306 -5.01 12.64 13.41
N PRO A 307 -4.28 11.55 13.14
CA PRO A 307 -4.72 10.23 13.58
C PRO A 307 -4.86 10.21 15.11
N PRO A 308 -5.92 9.60 15.67
CA PRO A 308 -6.24 9.66 17.11
C PRO A 308 -5.10 9.30 18.07
N TYR A 309 -4.14 8.47 17.62
CA TYR A 309 -3.02 8.00 18.44
C TYR A 309 -1.64 8.50 17.97
N TYR A 310 -1.56 9.40 16.99
CA TYR A 310 -0.30 9.79 16.34
C TYR A 310 0.69 10.54 17.26
N MET A 311 0.23 11.08 18.39
CA MET A 311 1.03 11.98 19.25
C MET A 311 1.23 11.50 20.69
N LYS A 312 0.71 10.33 21.03
CA LYS A 312 0.97 9.71 22.33
C LYS A 312 1.80 8.48 22.04
N TYR A 313 3.03 8.42 22.51
CA TYR A 313 3.87 7.24 22.36
C TYR A 313 3.23 6.15 23.21
N VAL A 314 2.26 5.43 22.68
CA VAL A 314 1.50 4.46 23.47
C VAL A 314 2.08 3.08 23.26
N THR A 315 2.46 2.44 24.37
CA THR A 315 2.75 1.01 24.38
C THR A 315 1.59 0.27 25.04
N LEU A 316 1.44 -1.01 24.71
CA LEU A 316 0.52 -1.90 25.41
C LEU A 316 1.29 -2.64 26.50
N VAL A 317 0.88 -2.43 27.75
CA VAL A 317 1.32 -3.22 28.91
C VAL A 317 0.10 -3.92 29.46
N ASP A 318 0.06 -5.26 29.38
CA ASP A 318 -1.05 -6.10 29.85
C ASP A 318 -2.41 -5.65 29.28
N GLY A 319 -2.46 -5.37 27.98
CA GLY A 319 -3.67 -4.94 27.27
C GLY A 319 -4.15 -3.51 27.60
N LYS A 320 -3.40 -2.74 28.41
CA LYS A 320 -3.70 -1.33 28.70
C LYS A 320 -2.80 -0.41 27.89
N VAL A 321 -3.41 0.64 27.34
CA VAL A 321 -2.71 1.74 26.68
C VAL A 321 -1.96 2.55 27.74
N VAL A 322 -0.63 2.51 27.70
CA VAL A 322 0.23 3.31 28.57
C VAL A 322 0.92 4.37 27.72
N GLU A 323 0.71 5.64 28.06
CA GLU A 323 1.41 6.77 27.46
C GLU A 323 2.88 6.74 27.91
N VAL A 324 3.76 6.35 27.02
CA VAL A 324 5.21 6.52 27.13
C VAL A 324 5.50 7.99 26.87
N LYS A 325 6.34 8.62 27.69
CA LYS A 325 6.94 9.89 27.29
C LYS A 325 7.90 9.57 26.16
N GLY A 326 7.64 10.09 24.97
CA GLY A 326 8.58 9.95 23.87
C GLY A 326 9.96 10.41 24.26
N PRO A 327 11.03 9.86 23.66
CA PRO A 327 12.32 10.51 23.75
C PRO A 327 12.12 11.96 23.30
N GLU A 328 12.53 12.92 24.14
CA GLU A 328 12.64 14.30 23.68
C GLU A 328 13.45 14.27 22.39
N MET A 329 12.78 14.47 21.25
CA MET A 329 13.46 14.70 20.00
C MET A 329 14.14 16.03 20.21
N LYS A 330 15.38 15.98 20.72
CA LYS A 330 16.28 17.13 20.76
C LYS A 330 16.43 17.54 19.31
N GLY A 331 15.60 18.50 18.89
CA GLY A 331 15.74 19.14 17.62
C GLY A 331 17.20 19.55 17.53
N LYS A 332 17.94 18.94 16.61
CA LYS A 332 19.08 19.63 16.04
C LYS A 332 18.46 20.76 15.25
N GLU A 333 18.18 21.87 15.95
CA GLU A 333 18.20 23.16 15.30
C GLU A 333 19.54 23.18 14.57
N ALA A 334 19.49 23.13 13.25
CA ALA A 334 20.62 23.52 12.45
C ALA A 334 20.93 24.96 12.90
N GLU A 335 22.00 25.12 13.69
CA GLU A 335 22.65 26.41 13.84
C GLU A 335 22.96 26.90 12.42
N VAL A 336 22.09 27.74 11.87
CA VAL A 336 22.44 28.65 10.81
C VAL A 336 23.44 29.61 11.46
N LYS A 337 24.71 29.22 11.48
CA LYS A 337 25.79 30.10 11.87
C LYS A 337 25.83 31.23 10.86
N GLY A 338 25.25 32.34 11.26
CA GLY A 338 25.36 33.61 10.60
C GLY A 338 26.81 33.88 10.25
N PHE A 339 27.01 34.19 8.98
CA PHE A 339 28.19 34.86 8.45
C PHE A 339 28.52 36.07 9.34
N LYS A 340 29.62 36.00 10.10
CA LYS A 340 30.32 37.18 10.60
C LYS A 340 31.81 37.02 10.35
N THR A 341 32.24 37.80 9.38
CA THR A 341 33.61 38.28 9.15
C THR A 341 34.16 38.93 10.41
N GLY A 342 35.40 38.61 10.80
CA GLY A 342 36.06 39.38 11.87
C GLY A 342 37.33 38.72 12.40
N SER A 343 38.43 39.44 12.23
CA SER A 343 39.83 39.03 12.41
C SER A 343 40.28 38.80 13.87
N ASP A 344 41.39 38.06 13.95
CA ASP A 344 42.53 38.24 14.86
C ASP A 344 42.65 37.54 16.25
N ASN A 345 43.59 36.58 16.25
CA ASN A 345 44.78 36.48 17.11
C ASN A 345 44.65 36.25 18.64
N LYS A 346 45.03 35.04 19.10
CA LYS A 346 46.29 34.78 19.85
C LYS A 346 46.37 33.36 20.47
N ARG A 347 47.43 32.65 20.06
CA ARG A 347 48.48 31.96 20.87
C ARG A 347 48.15 30.90 21.95
N LYS A 348 48.89 29.78 21.78
CA LYS A 348 49.61 28.89 22.74
C LYS A 348 48.95 27.57 23.20
N ARG A 349 49.25 26.49 22.45
CA ARG A 349 50.15 25.31 22.74
C ARG A 349 50.11 24.62 24.14
N PRO A 350 50.59 23.35 24.26
CA PRO A 350 49.80 22.11 24.41
C PRO A 350 50.11 21.36 25.72
N LEU A 351 49.41 20.27 26.06
CA LEU A 351 49.92 19.26 27.01
C LEU A 351 49.29 17.86 26.82
N LYS A 352 50.15 16.94 26.37
CA LYS A 352 50.37 15.54 26.80
C LYS A 352 49.21 14.52 26.86
N SER A 353 49.38 13.48 26.04
CA SER A 353 49.02 12.08 26.34
C SER A 353 49.86 11.53 27.50
N PRO A 354 49.35 10.58 28.30
CA PRO A 354 49.65 9.15 28.12
C PRO A 354 48.40 8.29 28.45
N GLY A 355 48.29 6.98 28.24
CA GLY A 355 49.19 5.89 27.90
C GLY A 355 48.39 4.58 28.00
N ARG A 356 48.88 3.55 27.30
CA ARG A 356 48.35 2.18 27.21
C ARG A 356 48.05 1.54 28.58
N ASN A 357 47.13 0.57 28.61
CA ASN A 357 47.49 -0.77 29.10
C ASN A 357 46.62 -1.91 28.55
N ARG A 358 47.32 -2.90 27.99
CA ARG A 358 46.84 -4.24 27.64
C ARG A 358 46.63 -5.06 28.92
N LYS A 359 45.63 -5.94 28.93
CA LYS A 359 45.79 -7.27 29.58
C LYS A 359 45.00 -8.33 28.83
N LYS A 360 45.76 -9.26 28.22
CA LYS A 360 45.34 -10.61 27.86
C LYS A 360 45.03 -11.37 29.15
N GLN A 361 43.99 -12.19 29.17
CA GLN A 361 44.02 -13.44 29.92
C GLN A 361 43.48 -14.56 29.04
N ARG A 362 44.26 -15.64 29.02
CA ARG A 362 44.08 -16.90 28.32
C ARG A 362 44.37 -17.94 29.39
N THR A 363 43.41 -18.83 29.64
CA THR A 363 43.46 -20.15 30.32
C THR A 363 42.03 -20.68 30.13
N GLY A 364 41.75 -21.88 29.66
CA GLY A 364 42.51 -23.12 29.64
C GLY A 364 41.82 -24.13 30.55
N ALA A 365 40.93 -24.94 29.97
CA ALA A 365 40.58 -26.31 30.33
C ALA A 365 40.05 -26.98 29.07
#